data_AF-F7UYL1-F1
#
_entry.id   AF-F7UYL1-F1
#
_cell.length_a   1.000
_cell.length_b   1.000
_cell.length_c   1.000
_cell.angle_alpha   90.00
_cell.angle_beta   90.00
_cell.angle_gamma   90.00
#
_symmetry.space_group_name_H-M   'P 1'
#
loop_
_entity.id
_entity.type
_entity.pdbx_description
1 polymer ?
#
loop_
_entity_poly.entity_id
_entity_poly.type
_entity_poly.pdbx_seq_one_letter_code
_entity_poly.pdbx_strand_id
1 'polypeptide(L)'
;MHDSLLKRHLELVIEANKTTNITRIASWEEGMLLHVSDSLIGLEEMNEAPSGWYADLGTGAGYPGIPLAIETGRKTLLVDSVGKKTAILDKILLS
;
A
#
# COMPACT_ATOMS: atom_id res chain seq x y z
N MET A 1 -8.81 0.96 -12.88
CA MET A 1 -8.88 0.17 -11.64
C MET A 1 -8.29 -1.20 -11.84
N HIS A 2 -7.11 -1.39 -11.27
CA HIS A 2 -6.36 -2.63 -11.22
C HIS A 2 -6.77 -3.43 -9.97
N ASP A 3 -8.07 -3.72 -9.87
CA ASP A 3 -8.71 -4.28 -8.67
C ASP A 3 -8.10 -5.61 -8.21
N SER A 4 -7.63 -6.44 -9.15
CA SER A 4 -6.95 -7.71 -8.82
C SER A 4 -5.62 -7.49 -8.10
N LEU A 5 -4.84 -6.47 -8.47
CA LEU A 5 -3.57 -6.15 -7.81
C LEU A 5 -3.79 -5.57 -6.42
N LEU A 6 -4.80 -4.71 -6.26
CA LEU A 6 -5.16 -4.14 -4.96
C LEU A 6 -5.62 -5.22 -3.97
N LYS A 7 -6.49 -6.12 -4.43
CA LYS A 7 -6.94 -7.28 -3.66
C LYS A 7 -5.78 -8.18 -3.27
N ARG A 8 -4.90 -8.48 -4.23
CA ARG A 8 -3.71 -9.30 -3.98
C ARG A 8 -2.77 -8.68 -2.96
N HIS A 9 -2.53 -7.37 -3.04
CA HIS A 9 -1.74 -6.65 -2.04
C HIS A 9 -2.37 -6.79 -0.64
N LEU A 10 -3.68 -6.57 -0.51
CA LEU A 10 -4.38 -6.71 0.76
C LEU A 10 -4.32 -8.15 1.31
N GLU A 11 -4.50 -9.17 0.46
CA GLU A 11 -4.35 -10.59 0.86
C GLU A 11 -2.98 -10.84 1.51
N LEU A 12 -1.92 -10.37 0.85
CA LEU A 12 -0.55 -10.55 1.32
C LEU A 12 -0.28 -9.78 2.62
N VAL A 13 -0.84 -8.58 2.76
CA VAL A 13 -0.76 -7.80 4.01
C VAL A 13 -1.48 -8.53 5.14
N ILE A 14 -2.70 -9.02 4.94
CA ILE A 14 -3.46 -9.76 5.95
C ILE A 14 -2.71 -11.02 6.38
N GLU A 15 -2.15 -11.77 5.42
CA GLU A 15 -1.37 -12.96 5.72
C GLU A 15 -0.12 -12.64 6.54
N ALA A 16 0.64 -11.60 6.14
CA ALA A 16 1.80 -11.16 6.90
C ALA A 16 1.41 -10.68 8.30
N ASN A 17 0.27 -10.00 8.44
CA ASN A 17 -0.19 -9.43 9.71
C ASN A 17 -0.44 -10.50 10.79
N LYS A 18 -0.85 -11.71 10.40
CA LYS A 18 -1.06 -12.85 11.33
C LYS A 18 0.13 -13.18 12.21
N THR A 19 1.35 -12.90 11.76
CA THR A 19 2.59 -13.23 12.48
C THR A 19 3.41 -12.01 12.90
N THR A 20 3.06 -10.82 12.40
CA THR A 20 3.95 -9.64 12.49
C THR A 20 3.30 -8.39 13.05
N ASN A 21 1.96 -8.31 13.08
CA ASN A 21 1.19 -7.15 13.58
C ASN A 21 1.66 -5.80 12.99
N ILE A 22 1.90 -5.77 11.67
CA ILE A 22 2.36 -4.59 10.91
C ILE A 22 1.30 -3.51 10.75
N THR A 23 0.02 -3.86 10.82
CA THR A 23 -1.11 -2.94 10.68
C THR A 23 -2.28 -3.37 11.59
N ARG A 24 -3.23 -2.46 11.81
CA ARG A 24 -4.44 -2.71 12.63
C ARG A 24 -5.57 -3.42 11.87
N ILE A 25 -5.37 -3.79 10.61
CA ILE A 25 -6.37 -4.50 9.79
C ILE A 25 -6.84 -5.76 10.51
N ALA A 26 -8.13 -5.81 10.86
CA ALA A 26 -8.74 -6.95 11.52
C ALA A 26 -9.51 -7.87 10.56
N SER A 27 -10.00 -7.35 9.42
CA SER A 27 -10.71 -8.15 8.41
C SER A 27 -10.45 -7.69 6.98
N TRP A 28 -10.89 -8.51 6.02
CA TRP A 28 -10.88 -8.20 4.60
C TRP A 28 -11.69 -6.94 4.29
N GLU A 29 -12.91 -6.86 4.80
CA GLU A 29 -13.83 -5.74 4.57
C GLU A 29 -13.26 -4.44 5.13
N GLU A 30 -12.71 -4.48 6.34
CA GLU A 30 -12.05 -3.33 6.96
C GLU A 30 -10.81 -2.91 6.17
N GLY A 31 -10.00 -3.88 5.71
CA GLY A 31 -8.84 -3.62 4.86
C GLY A 31 -9.22 -2.95 3.53
N MET A 32 -10.26 -3.44 2.87
CA MET A 32 -10.75 -2.86 1.61
C MET A 32 -11.26 -1.43 1.81
N LEU A 33 -11.93 -1.14 2.93
CA LEU A 33 -12.49 0.18 3.19
C LEU A 33 -11.43 1.17 3.69
N LEU A 34 -10.78 0.85 4.82
CA LEU A 34 -9.91 1.78 5.55
C LEU A 34 -8.50 1.87 4.98
N HIS A 35 -8.09 0.95 4.12
CA HIS A 35 -6.75 0.98 3.54
C HIS A 35 -6.80 1.09 2.02
N VAL A 36 -7.53 0.23 1.32
CA VAL A 36 -7.56 0.30 -0.16
C VAL A 36 -8.36 1.51 -0.62
N SER A 37 -9.64 1.61 -0.23
CA SER A 37 -10.52 2.68 -0.70
C SER A 37 -10.06 4.05 -0.19
N ASP A 38 -9.69 4.15 1.08
CA ASP A 38 -9.16 5.38 1.68
C ASP A 38 -7.90 5.90 0.96
N SER A 39 -6.97 5.00 0.60
CA SER A 39 -5.76 5.39 -0.14
C SER A 39 -6.05 5.95 -1.53
N LEU A 40 -7.15 5.53 -2.16
CA LEU A 40 -7.52 5.96 -3.51
C LEU A 40 -8.27 7.30 -3.53
N ILE A 41 -8.65 7.86 -2.37
CA ILE A 41 -9.26 9.19 -2.31
C ILE A 41 -8.31 10.23 -2.92
N GLY A 42 -7.00 10.12 -2.69
CA GLY A 42 -5.98 11.03 -3.21
C GLY A 42 -5.55 10.79 -4.66
N LEU A 43 -6.26 9.92 -5.41
CA LEU A 43 -5.86 9.54 -6.77
C LEU A 43 -5.98 10.70 -7.77
N GLU A 44 -7.00 11.55 -7.63
CA GLU A 44 -7.22 12.68 -8.53
C GLU A 44 -6.12 13.72 -8.36
N GLU A 45 -5.80 14.09 -7.11
CA GLU A 45 -4.72 15.01 -6.79
C GLU A 45 -3.35 14.48 -7.24
N MET A 46 -3.13 13.16 -7.14
CA MET A 46 -1.91 12.53 -7.63
C MET A 46 -1.78 12.54 -9.16
N ASN A 47 -2.90 12.54 -9.89
CA ASN A 47 -2.90 12.66 -11.35
C ASN A 47 -2.70 14.11 -11.80
N GLU A 48 -3.15 15.10 -11.01
CA GLU A 48 -2.91 16.52 -11.25
C GLU A 48 -1.49 16.97 -10.87
N ALA A 49 -0.85 16.27 -9.94
CA ALA A 49 0.51 16.56 -9.51
C ALA A 49 1.53 16.38 -10.66
N PRO A 50 2.63 17.18 -10.68
CA PRO A 50 3.68 17.06 -11.69
C PRO A 50 4.16 15.63 -11.86
N SER A 51 4.43 15.22 -13.09
CA SER A 51 4.90 13.87 -13.39
C SER A 51 6.27 13.58 -12.75
N GLY A 52 6.53 12.30 -12.49
CA GLY A 52 7.78 11.85 -11.88
C GLY A 52 7.55 10.96 -10.67
N TRP A 53 8.64 10.74 -9.93
CA TRP A 53 8.64 9.91 -8.73
C TRP A 53 7.95 10.62 -7.57
N TYR A 54 7.35 9.85 -6.68
CA TYR A 54 6.95 10.32 -5.37
C TYR A 54 7.43 9.37 -4.28
N ALA A 55 7.41 9.84 -3.04
CA ALA A 55 7.73 9.04 -1.87
C ALA A 55 6.54 9.01 -0.91
N ASP A 56 6.25 7.83 -0.37
CA ASP A 56 5.29 7.63 0.72
C ASP A 56 6.06 7.49 2.04
N LEU A 57 5.92 8.46 2.93
CA LEU A 57 6.66 8.57 4.18
C LEU A 57 5.83 8.02 5.34
N GLY A 58 6.33 6.99 6.01
CA GLY A 58 5.58 6.26 7.03
C GLY A 58 4.60 5.25 6.42
N THR A 59 4.98 4.62 5.31
CA THR A 59 4.10 3.79 4.47
C THR A 59 3.47 2.59 5.20
N GLY A 60 4.02 2.16 6.34
CA GLY A 60 3.48 1.08 7.13
C GLY A 60 3.44 -0.25 6.36
N ALA A 61 2.22 -0.70 6.02
CA ALA A 61 1.97 -1.89 5.21
C ALA A 61 1.89 -1.58 3.70
N GLY A 62 2.35 -0.40 3.27
CA GLY A 62 2.32 0.05 1.88
C GLY A 62 1.16 0.99 1.57
N TYR A 63 0.52 1.60 2.57
CA TYR A 63 -0.63 2.48 2.37
C TYR A 63 -0.25 3.92 2.73
N PRO A 64 -0.58 4.92 1.89
CA PRO A 64 -1.30 4.82 0.61
C PRO A 64 -0.43 4.54 -0.62
N GLY A 65 0.89 4.40 -0.44
CA GLY A 65 1.87 4.36 -1.52
C GLY A 65 1.65 3.28 -2.58
N ILE A 66 1.35 2.04 -2.18
CA ILE A 66 1.15 0.92 -3.12
C ILE A 66 -0.15 1.06 -3.91
N PRO A 67 -1.34 1.32 -3.31
CA PRO A 67 -2.56 1.55 -4.08
C PRO A 67 -2.43 2.68 -5.11
N LEU A 68 -1.81 3.79 -4.72
CA LEU A 68 -1.56 4.91 -5.64
C LEU A 68 -0.57 4.54 -6.74
N ALA A 69 0.47 3.77 -6.43
CA ALA A 69 1.44 3.31 -7.44
C ALA A 69 0.77 2.38 -8.46
N ILE A 70 -0.12 1.50 -7.99
CA ILE A 70 -0.89 0.57 -8.82
C ILE A 70 -1.82 1.33 -9.78
N GLU A 71 -2.58 2.31 -9.30
CA GLU A 71 -3.53 3.03 -10.16
C GLU A 71 -2.85 4.06 -11.08
N THR A 72 -1.81 4.74 -10.60
CA THR A 72 -1.13 5.79 -11.38
C THR A 72 -0.01 5.26 -12.28
N GLY A 73 0.51 4.06 -12.01
CA GLY A 73 1.70 3.52 -12.67
C GLY A 73 2.99 4.31 -12.41
N ARG A 74 2.96 5.24 -11.44
CA ARG A 74 4.11 6.09 -11.10
C ARG A 74 5.14 5.32 -10.31
N LYS A 75 6.41 5.68 -10.49
CA LYS A 75 7.50 5.14 -9.67
C LYS A 75 7.39 5.71 -8.26
N THR A 76 7.42 4.82 -7.27
CA THR A 76 7.14 5.16 -5.88
C THR A 76 8.25 4.65 -4.98
N LEU A 77 8.72 5.51 -4.07
CA LEU A 77 9.60 5.12 -2.97
C LEU A 77 8.77 4.95 -1.69
N LEU A 78 8.78 3.76 -1.10
CA LEU A 78 8.09 3.47 0.15
C LEU A 78 9.09 3.59 1.31
N VAL A 79 8.81 4.46 2.27
CA VAL A 79 9.72 4.75 3.39
C VAL A 79 9.02 4.46 4.72
N ASP A 80 9.65 3.66 5.58
CA ASP A 80 9.21 3.46 6.98
C ASP A 80 10.45 3.36 7.88
N SER A 81 10.34 3.84 9.12
CA SER A 81 11.43 3.80 10.10
C SER A 81 11.59 2.43 10.76
N VAL A 82 10.58 1.55 10.64
CA VAL A 82 10.56 0.23 11.25
C VAL A 82 11.02 -0.82 10.24
N GLY A 83 12.26 -1.29 10.37
CA GLY A 83 12.88 -2.25 9.44
C GLY A 83 12.11 -3.57 9.24
N LYS A 84 11.33 -4.01 10.25
CA LYS A 84 10.46 -5.20 10.09
C LYS A 84 9.35 -4.97 9.04
N LYS A 85 8.78 -3.76 9.00
CA LYS A 85 7.72 -3.41 8.06
C LYS A 85 8.26 -3.31 6.64
N THR A 86 9.41 -2.65 6.46
CA THR A 86 10.08 -2.55 5.15
C THR A 86 10.46 -3.95 4.63
N ALA A 87 11.01 -4.82 5.48
CA ALA A 87 11.35 -6.18 5.09
C ALA A 87 10.13 -7.04 4.67
N ILE A 88 8.94 -6.76 5.21
CA ILE A 88 7.71 -7.43 4.79
C ILE A 88 7.23 -6.86 3.45
N LEU A 89 7.28 -5.53 3.27
CA LEU A 89 6.95 -4.91 2.00
C LEU A 89 7.85 -5.41 0.87
N ASP A 90 9.15 -5.55 1.11
CA ASP A 90 10.08 -6.11 0.15
C ASP A 90 9.66 -7.54 -0.26
N LYS A 91 9.22 -8.37 0.69
CA LYS A 91 8.72 -9.72 0.39
C LYS A 91 7.44 -9.70 -0.44
N ILE A 92 6.51 -8.79 -0.13
CA ILE A 92 5.23 -8.64 -0.84
C ILE A 92 5.46 -8.16 -2.27
N LEU A 93 6.40 -7.24 -2.48
CA LEU A 93 6.69 -6.67 -3.80
C LEU A 93 7.48 -7.62 -4.71
N LEU A 94 8.15 -8.62 -4.13
CA LEU A 94 8.93 -9.63 -4.86
C LEU A 94 8.19 -10.95 -5.10
N SER A 95 6.97 -11.10 -4.57
CA SER A 95 6.13 -12.30 -4.71
C SER A 95 5.18 -12.23 -5.91
#